data_AF-A0A7S1BJY4-F1
#
_entry.id   AF-A0A7S1BJY4-F1
#
_cell.length_a   1.000
_cell.length_b   1.000
_cell.length_c   1.000
_cell.angle_alpha   90.00
_cell.angle_beta   90.00
_cell.angle_gamma   90.00
#
_symmetry.space_group_name_H-M   'P 1'
#
loop_
_entity.id
_entity.type
_entity.pdbx_description
1 polymer ?
#
loop_
_entity_poly.entity_id
_entity_poly.type
_entity_poly.pdbx_seq_one_letter_code
_entity_poly.pdbx_strand_id
1 'polypeptide(L)'
;QNMVTFDIEQLTVFHLSQLRNESILCRVLDSWIHHKTKNILLLIVEMGLPNAIDWTNFARLYIEQTDNQCENKKIVFLLHYPASWLHQSMYPTLFLENWNHIFLD
;
A
#
# COMPACT_ATOMS: atom_id res chain seq x y z
N GLN A 1 24.69 -5.82 -8.10
CA GLN A 1 23.36 -6.16 -7.58
C GLN A 1 23.52 -6.43 -6.09
N ASN A 2 23.07 -5.50 -5.24
CA ASN A 2 23.05 -5.72 -3.80
C ASN A 2 21.78 -6.49 -3.47
N MET A 3 21.92 -7.77 -3.11
CA MET A 3 20.80 -8.59 -2.65
C MET A 3 20.47 -8.14 -1.22
N VAL A 4 19.40 -7.35 -1.07
CA VAL A 4 18.88 -6.97 0.24
C VAL A 4 18.02 -8.13 0.75
N THR A 5 18.54 -8.89 1.70
CA THR A 5 17.75 -9.89 2.43
C THR A 5 16.84 -9.18 3.42
N PHE A 6 15.53 -9.26 3.21
CA PHE A 6 14.53 -8.80 4.17
C PHE A 6 14.21 -9.93 5.15
N ASP A 7 14.19 -9.60 6.42
CA ASP A 7 13.59 -10.48 7.41
C ASP A 7 12.07 -10.44 7.25
N ILE A 8 11.47 -11.58 6.93
CA ILE A 8 10.01 -11.73 6.75
C ILE A 8 9.28 -11.32 8.03
N GLU A 9 9.94 -11.39 9.18
CA GLU A 9 9.39 -10.96 10.47
C GLU A 9 9.09 -9.45 10.52
N GLN A 10 9.69 -8.62 9.65
CA GLN A 10 9.42 -7.18 9.59
C GLN A 10 8.31 -6.80 8.61
N LEU A 11 7.86 -7.73 7.77
CA LEU A 11 6.88 -7.49 6.71
C LEU A 11 5.47 -7.91 7.15
N THR A 12 4.51 -7.03 6.87
CA THR A 12 3.08 -7.33 6.85
C THR A 12 2.60 -7.21 5.40
N VAL A 13 1.91 -8.23 4.90
CA VAL A 13 1.31 -8.23 3.55
C VAL A 13 -0.20 -8.21 3.70
N PHE A 14 -0.86 -7.33 2.94
CA PHE A 14 -2.31 -7.22 2.97
C PHE A 14 -2.86 -6.96 1.56
N HIS A 15 -3.90 -7.72 1.18
CA HIS A 15 -4.58 -7.56 -0.09
C HIS A 15 -5.82 -6.67 0.09
N LEU A 16 -5.85 -5.51 -0.57
CA LEU A 16 -6.98 -4.59 -0.45
C LEU A 16 -8.27 -5.16 -1.05
N SER A 17 -8.17 -6.11 -1.99
CA SER A 17 -9.31 -6.82 -2.55
C SER A 17 -10.14 -7.60 -1.51
N GLN A 18 -9.56 -7.88 -0.34
CA GLN A 18 -10.24 -8.58 0.75
C GLN A 18 -11.08 -7.65 1.65
N LEU A 19 -10.98 -6.34 1.48
CA LEU A 19 -11.69 -5.37 2.28
C LEU A 19 -13.18 -5.34 1.95
N ARG A 20 -14.00 -5.35 2.99
CA ARG A 20 -15.46 -5.18 2.88
C ARG A 20 -15.91 -3.78 3.29
N ASN A 21 -15.08 -3.05 4.04
CA ASN A 21 -15.35 -1.71 4.54
C ASN A 21 -14.06 -1.01 5.03
N GLU A 22 -14.17 0.30 5.23
CA GLU A 22 -13.07 1.19 5.65
C GLU A 22 -12.58 0.89 7.06
N SER A 23 -13.48 0.49 7.97
CA SER A 23 -13.12 0.18 9.36
C SER A 23 -12.09 -0.95 9.45
N ILE A 24 -12.17 -1.97 8.59
CA ILE A 24 -11.18 -3.05 8.54
C ILE A 24 -9.83 -2.49 8.10
N LEU A 25 -9.79 -1.63 7.09
CA LEU A 25 -8.57 -1.01 6.61
C LEU A 25 -7.91 -0.15 7.68
N CYS A 26 -8.67 0.72 8.36
CA CYS A 26 -8.14 1.50 9.48
C CYS A 26 -7.51 0.59 10.55
N ARG A 27 -8.20 -0.49 10.94
CA ARG A 27 -7.67 -1.43 11.94
C ARG A 27 -6.37 -2.09 11.51
N VAL A 28 -6.25 -2.45 10.23
CA VAL A 28 -5.01 -3.04 9.68
C VAL A 28 -3.88 -2.02 9.70
N LEU A 29 -4.15 -0.79 9.25
CA LEU A 29 -3.17 0.30 9.24
C LEU A 29 -2.73 0.64 10.66
N ASP A 30 -3.67 0.85 11.58
CA ASP A 30 -3.39 1.12 12.99
C ASP A 30 -2.58 -0.02 13.63
N SER A 31 -2.98 -1.27 13.37
CA SER A 31 -2.26 -2.43 13.90
C SER A 31 -0.82 -2.47 13.41
N TRP A 32 -0.56 -2.08 12.16
CA TRP A 32 0.79 -2.01 11.63
C TRP A 32 1.57 -0.81 12.17
N ILE A 33 0.97 0.39 12.22
CA ILE A 33 1.58 1.61 12.76
C ILE A 33 2.08 1.37 14.19
N HIS A 34 1.27 0.71 15.03
CA HIS A 34 1.65 0.47 16.43
C HIS A 34 2.45 -0.82 16.64
N HIS A 35 2.70 -1.61 15.60
CA HIS A 35 3.46 -2.85 15.74
C HIS A 35 4.94 -2.56 15.97
N LYS A 36 5.52 -3.18 17.01
CA LYS A 36 6.91 -2.90 17.45
C LYS A 36 7.98 -3.39 16.47
N THR A 37 7.73 -4.49 15.77
CA THR A 37 8.71 -5.16 14.90
C THR A 37 8.36 -5.14 13.42
N LYS A 38 7.12 -4.79 13.08
CA LYS A 38 6.65 -4.78 11.67
C LYS A 38 6.89 -3.39 11.13
N ASN A 39 7.96 -3.26 10.38
CA ASN A 39 8.43 -1.97 9.86
C ASN A 39 7.99 -1.77 8.41
N ILE A 40 7.63 -2.85 7.70
CA ILE A 40 7.23 -2.77 6.29
C ILE A 40 5.77 -3.24 6.16
N LEU A 41 4.94 -2.43 5.53
CA LEU A 41 3.61 -2.83 5.08
C LEU A 41 3.59 -2.87 3.55
N LEU A 42 3.21 -4.03 3.01
CA LEU A 42 2.94 -4.22 1.60
C LEU A 42 1.43 -4.32 1.39
N LEU A 43 0.88 -3.33 0.71
CA LEU A 43 -0.51 -3.24 0.30
C LEU A 43 -0.63 -3.66 -1.16
N ILE A 44 -1.21 -4.84 -1.40
CA ILE A 44 -1.44 -5.36 -2.74
C ILE A 44 -2.81 -4.91 -3.21
N VAL A 45 -2.84 -4.19 -4.34
CA VAL A 45 -4.06 -3.64 -4.94
C VAL A 45 -4.23 -4.22 -6.33
N GLU A 46 -5.37 -4.88 -6.56
CA GLU A 46 -5.78 -5.28 -7.90
C GLU A 46 -6.54 -4.12 -8.55
N MET A 47 -5.87 -3.37 -9.43
CA MET A 47 -6.42 -2.14 -10.02
C MET A 47 -7.60 -2.40 -10.96
N GLY A 48 -7.80 -3.65 -11.40
CA GLY A 48 -8.96 -4.07 -12.19
C GLY A 48 -10.25 -4.24 -11.39
N LEU A 49 -10.21 -4.17 -10.05
CA LEU A 49 -11.39 -4.33 -9.21
C LEU A 49 -12.14 -3.01 -9.01
N PRO A 50 -13.47 -3.08 -8.79
CA PRO A 50 -14.25 -1.89 -8.40
C PRO A 50 -13.66 -1.21 -7.16
N ASN A 51 -13.65 0.12 -7.17
CA ASN A 51 -13.21 0.97 -6.05
C ASN A 51 -11.72 0.81 -5.65
N ALA A 52 -10.90 0.11 -6.43
CA ALA A 52 -9.47 -0.07 -6.12
C ALA A 52 -8.74 1.28 -5.93
N ILE A 53 -9.07 2.27 -6.77
CA ILE A 53 -8.54 3.63 -6.69
C ILE A 53 -8.94 4.30 -5.37
N ASP A 54 -10.23 4.22 -5.01
CA ASP A 54 -10.75 4.84 -3.78
C ASP A 54 -10.12 4.22 -2.54
N TRP A 55 -10.00 2.89 -2.50
CA TRP A 55 -9.33 2.17 -1.42
C TRP A 55 -7.86 2.55 -1.28
N THR A 56 -7.16 2.69 -2.41
CA THR A 56 -5.76 3.09 -2.44
C THR A 56 -5.59 4.52 -1.93
N ASN A 57 -6.43 5.44 -2.41
CA ASN A 57 -6.43 6.83 -1.99
C ASN A 57 -6.77 6.99 -0.51
N PHE A 58 -7.76 6.24 -0.02
CA PHE A 58 -8.15 6.22 1.38
C PHE A 58 -6.98 5.75 2.26
N ALA A 59 -6.36 4.61 1.93
CA ALA A 59 -5.20 4.10 2.66
C ALA A 59 -4.07 5.14 2.72
N ARG A 60 -3.74 5.72 1.55
CA ARG A 60 -2.71 6.76 1.43
C ARG A 60 -2.99 7.95 2.36
N LEU A 61 -4.19 8.53 2.26
CA LEU A 61 -4.59 9.68 3.06
C LEU A 61 -4.57 9.36 4.57
N TYR A 62 -5.01 8.17 4.96
CA TYR A 62 -4.97 7.73 6.35
C TYR A 62 -3.53 7.70 6.89
N ILE A 63 -2.60 7.15 6.11
CA ILE A 63 -1.20 7.04 6.53
C ILE A 63 -0.55 8.42 6.63
N GLU A 64 -0.78 9.28 5.64
CA GLU A 64 -0.27 10.65 5.63
C GLU A 64 -0.77 11.47 6.84
N GLN A 65 -2.01 11.24 7.28
CA GLN A 65 -2.53 11.85 8.51
C GLN A 65 -1.87 11.32 9.79
N THR A 66 -1.33 10.09 9.74
CA THR A 66 -0.64 9.43 10.85
C THR A 66 0.88 9.50 10.77
N ASP A 67 1.46 10.27 9.83
CA ASP A 67 2.88 10.21 9.45
C ASP A 67 3.84 10.42 10.64
N ASN A 68 3.47 11.29 11.58
CA ASN A 68 4.23 11.53 12.82
C ASN A 68 4.42 10.28 13.69
N GLN A 69 3.65 9.21 13.46
CA GLN A 69 3.70 7.94 14.20
C GLN A 69 4.45 6.83 13.43
N CYS A 70 4.88 7.10 12.20
CA CYS A 70 5.49 6.13 11.29
C CYS A 70 7.03 6.17 11.27
N GLU A 71 7.67 6.63 12.36
CA GLU A 71 9.14 6.72 12.41
C GLU A 71 9.79 5.35 12.15
N ASN A 72 10.72 5.29 11.18
CA ASN A 72 11.37 4.07 10.70
C ASN A 72 10.46 3.01 10.07
N LYS A 73 9.23 3.37 9.66
CA LYS A 73 8.33 2.49 8.92
C LYS A 73 8.36 2.80 7.43
N LYS A 74 8.08 1.78 6.61
CA LYS A 74 7.98 1.87 5.16
C LYS A 74 6.68 1.26 4.71
N ILE A 75 5.98 1.96 3.83
CA ILE A 75 4.84 1.39 3.14
C ILE A 75 5.12 1.27 1.64
N VAL A 76 4.64 0.16 1.07
CA VAL A 76 4.70 -0.13 -0.34
C VAL A 76 3.29 -0.45 -0.83
N PHE A 77 2.82 0.31 -1.82
CA PHE A 77 1.66 -0.07 -2.62
C PHE A 77 2.13 -0.86 -3.84
N LEU A 78 1.72 -2.12 -3.94
CA LEU A 78 1.89 -2.92 -5.14
C LEU A 78 0.61 -2.86 -5.96
N LEU A 79 0.59 -1.93 -6.92
CA LEU A 79 -0.53 -1.71 -7.81
C LEU A 79 -0.43 -2.68 -8.99
N HIS A 80 -1.22 -3.74 -8.96
CA HIS A 80 -1.28 -4.74 -10.02
C HIS A 80 -2.29 -4.32 -11.09
N TYR A 81 -1.78 -4.00 -12.29
CA TYR A 81 -2.57 -3.68 -13.46
C TYR A 81 -2.69 -4.92 -14.36
N PRO A 82 -3.89 -5.47 -14.57
CA PRO A 82 -4.05 -6.62 -15.45
C PRO A 82 -3.70 -6.24 -16.90
N ALA A 83 -3.09 -7.18 -17.64
CA ALA A 83 -2.64 -6.94 -19.03
C ALA A 83 -3.77 -6.49 -19.97
N SER A 84 -5.02 -6.87 -19.68
CA SER A 84 -6.21 -6.42 -20.42
C SER A 84 -6.44 -4.90 -20.35
N TRP A 85 -5.77 -4.19 -19.45
CA TRP A 85 -5.93 -2.76 -19.20
C TRP A 85 -4.76 -1.89 -19.70
N LEU A 86 -3.88 -2.44 -20.54
CA LEU A 86 -2.75 -1.73 -21.19
C LEU A 86 -3.16 -0.43 -21.92
N HIS A 87 -4.45 -0.20 -22.19
CA HIS A 87 -4.98 0.98 -22.87
C HIS A 87 -5.82 1.93 -22.00
N GLN A 88 -6.06 1.60 -20.72
CA GLN A 88 -6.76 2.47 -19.78
C GLN A 88 -5.81 2.89 -18.65
N SER A 89 -5.19 4.04 -18.83
CA SER A 89 -4.33 4.67 -17.83
C SER A 89 -5.16 5.20 -16.65
N MET A 90 -5.49 4.32 -15.72
CA MET A 90 -6.05 4.69 -14.43
C MET A 90 -4.96 4.60 -13.35
N TYR A 91 -3.92 5.41 -13.51
CA TYR A 91 -2.96 5.61 -12.44
C TYR A 91 -3.62 6.48 -11.37
N PRO A 92 -3.66 6.07 -10.09
CA PRO A 92 -4.22 6.90 -9.03
C PRO A 92 -3.48 8.24 -8.99
N THR A 93 -4.21 9.31 -9.31
CA THR A 93 -3.72 10.67 -9.58
C THR A 93 -3.03 11.35 -8.39
N LEU A 94 -3.07 10.71 -7.21
CA LEU A 94 -2.76 11.34 -5.92
C LEU A 94 -1.49 10.81 -5.23
N PHE A 95 -0.75 9.89 -5.84
CA PHE A 95 0.63 9.65 -5.42
C PHE A 95 1.49 10.80 -5.95
N LEU A 96 1.39 11.96 -5.32
CA LEU A 96 2.18 13.17 -5.61
C LEU A 96 2.93 13.55 -4.33
N GLU A 97 4.17 14.02 -4.49
CA GLU A 97 5.10 14.46 -3.42
C GLU A 97 5.31 13.39 -2.31
N ASN A 98 6.56 13.18 -1.87
CA ASN A 98 6.95 12.19 -0.84
C ASN A 98 6.75 10.69 -1.17
N TRP A 99 6.09 10.34 -2.26
CA TRP A 99 5.98 8.95 -2.75
C TRP A 99 7.05 8.64 -3.81
N ASN A 100 7.69 7.47 -3.69
CA ASN A 100 8.62 6.97 -4.70
C ASN A 100 7.92 5.96 -5.61
N HIS A 101 8.08 6.12 -6.92
CA HIS A 101 7.41 5.32 -7.92
C HIS A 101 8.41 4.41 -8.62
N ILE A 102 8.15 3.11 -8.61
CA ILE A 102 8.97 2.10 -9.27
C ILE A 102 8.04 1.24 -10.12
N PHE A 103 8.38 1.12 -11.41
CA PHE A 103 7.72 0.18 -12.32
C PHE A 103 8.46 -1.16 -12.26
N LEU A 104 7.70 -2.24 -12.10
CA LEU A 104 8.18 -3.61 -12.09
C LEU A 104 7.49 -4.33 -13.24
N ASP A 105 8.27 -4.85 -14.18
CA ASP A 105 7.81 -5.71 -15.29
C ASP A 105 7.60 -7.16 -14.83
#